data_AF-A0A2G2M4D5-F1
#
_entry.id   AF-A0A2G2M4D5-F1
#
_cell.length_a   1.000
_cell.length_b   1.000
_cell.length_c   1.000
_cell.angle_alpha   90.00
_cell.angle_beta   90.00
_cell.angle_gamma   90.00
#
_symmetry.space_group_name_H-M   'P 1'
#
loop_
_entity.id
_entity.type
_entity.pdbx_description
1 polymer ?
#
loop_
_entity_poly.entity_id
_entity_poly.type
_entity_poly.pdbx_seq_one_letter_code
_entity_poly.pdbx_strand_id
1 'polypeptide(L)'
;MAVIEFVNGKNQTFKGMRKAIDYITNLAKTEPHLIDGHNCDSSNAYNQFVMTKRLYNKETGRQHIHFTQNFAPYDKVTPEDLKNIADELLEMEAFKGFEIVYAVHTDTAHLHTHFVLNTVNRETGYKWRQSAEGLQNLKDYSDELCRKRGLIITHGKTGNYKKRGEYSAKAKGQSWKHELYLAAREVKRNAKNKEDFINNMNKLGYKVNWSDTRKNITFTTPGGKKCRDKKMHASEQFTKDALMKTFDINRQRESDFVLDTKMELMISSMCLVMSNEHQGNIKNNPFTAMEGEELKELMAEHKKGKGLDWDKEKDAEM
;
A
#
# COMPACT_ATOMS: atom_id res chain seq x y z
N MET A 1 -13.61 0.14 5.05
CA MET A 1 -14.14 -1.20 4.63
C MET A 1 -12.94 -2.07 4.31
N ALA A 2 -12.78 -3.18 5.03
CA ALA A 2 -11.64 -4.05 4.86
C ALA A 2 -11.78 -4.92 3.61
N VAL A 3 -10.68 -5.15 2.89
CA VAL A 3 -10.67 -5.97 1.68
C VAL A 3 -9.86 -7.23 1.92
N ILE A 4 -10.49 -8.40 1.76
CA ILE A 4 -9.81 -9.69 1.82
C ILE A 4 -9.29 -10.09 0.43
N GLU A 5 -7.98 -10.37 0.35
CA GLU A 5 -7.30 -10.76 -0.89
C GLU A 5 -6.44 -12.01 -0.70
N PHE A 6 -6.56 -12.98 -1.62
CA PHE A 6 -5.74 -14.18 -1.62
C PHE A 6 -4.50 -13.98 -2.49
N VAL A 7 -3.33 -14.18 -1.89
CA VAL A 7 -2.04 -14.02 -2.56
C VAL A 7 -1.74 -15.28 -3.37
N ASN A 8 -1.71 -15.11 -4.69
CA ASN A 8 -1.38 -16.20 -5.62
C ASN A 8 0.14 -16.25 -5.83
N GLY A 9 0.75 -17.40 -5.49
CA GLY A 9 2.18 -17.62 -5.62
C GLY A 9 2.56 -19.10 -5.59
N LYS A 10 3.86 -19.40 -5.72
CA LYS A 10 4.39 -20.76 -5.62
C LYS A 10 4.23 -21.28 -4.19
N ASN A 11 3.12 -21.96 -3.92
CA ASN A 11 2.73 -22.39 -2.57
C ASN A 11 2.76 -23.92 -2.37
N GLN A 12 3.45 -24.63 -3.25
CA GLN A 12 3.48 -26.10 -3.28
C GLN A 12 4.67 -26.72 -2.54
N THR A 13 5.55 -25.91 -1.95
CA THR A 13 6.77 -26.40 -1.29
C THR A 13 6.86 -25.89 0.15
N PHE A 14 7.53 -26.66 1.02
CA PHE A 14 7.84 -26.22 2.38
C PHE A 14 8.76 -25.00 2.39
N LYS A 15 9.72 -24.91 1.45
CA LYS A 15 10.54 -23.72 1.28
C LYS A 15 9.71 -22.47 0.99
N GLY A 16 8.68 -22.61 0.15
CA GLY A 16 7.73 -21.51 -0.13
C GLY A 16 6.92 -21.12 1.10
N MET A 17 6.45 -22.11 1.86
CA MET A 17 5.74 -21.88 3.13
C MET A 17 6.61 -21.16 4.16
N ARG A 18 7.85 -21.61 4.37
CA ARG A 18 8.80 -20.95 5.27
C ARG A 18 9.01 -19.50 4.90
N LYS A 19 9.27 -19.23 3.61
CA LYS A 19 9.42 -17.86 3.09
C LYS A 19 8.18 -16.99 3.34
N ALA A 20 6.98 -17.55 3.22
CA ALA A 20 5.75 -16.82 3.49
C ALA A 20 5.64 -16.46 4.98
N ILE A 21 5.91 -17.41 5.88
CA ILE A 21 5.91 -17.17 7.33
C ILE A 21 6.98 -16.13 7.70
N ASP A 22 8.24 -16.35 7.29
CA ASP A 22 9.35 -15.43 7.55
C ASP A 22 9.08 -14.00 7.02
N TYR A 23 8.37 -13.90 5.88
CA TYR A 23 8.00 -12.60 5.31
C TYR A 23 6.96 -11.87 6.17
N ILE A 24 5.93 -12.57 6.64
CA ILE A 24 4.87 -11.91 7.40
C ILE A 24 5.32 -11.58 8.82
N THR A 25 6.20 -12.37 9.42
CA THR A 25 6.71 -12.15 10.80
C THR A 25 7.97 -11.30 10.85
N ASN A 26 8.33 -10.61 9.75
CA ASN A 26 9.53 -9.80 9.70
C ASN A 26 9.40 -8.54 10.58
N LEU A 27 10.26 -8.40 11.58
CA LEU A 27 10.24 -7.28 12.53
C LEU A 27 10.54 -5.90 11.90
N ALA A 28 11.01 -5.85 10.65
CA ALA A 28 11.07 -4.60 9.90
C ALA A 28 9.69 -4.11 9.44
N LYS A 29 8.66 -4.96 9.54
CA LYS A 29 7.29 -4.74 9.05
C LYS A 29 6.21 -4.80 10.10
N THR A 30 6.51 -5.40 11.23
CA THR A 30 5.56 -5.67 12.31
C THR A 30 6.31 -5.66 13.63
N GLU A 31 5.59 -5.66 14.74
CA GLU A 31 6.14 -5.71 16.09
C GLU A 31 5.80 -7.05 16.75
N PRO A 32 6.60 -7.55 17.71
CA PRO A 32 6.38 -8.88 18.28
C PRO A 32 4.98 -9.11 18.84
N HIS A 33 4.33 -8.09 19.43
CA HIS A 33 2.97 -8.21 19.97
C HIS A 33 1.86 -8.20 18.92
N LEU A 34 2.19 -7.86 17.66
CA LEU A 34 1.29 -7.83 16.51
C LEU A 34 1.35 -9.12 15.66
N ILE A 35 2.14 -10.10 16.11
CA ILE A 35 2.27 -11.42 15.51
C ILE A 35 1.59 -12.42 16.43
N ASP A 36 0.69 -13.24 15.87
CA ASP A 36 0.04 -14.29 16.65
C ASP A 36 -0.27 -15.54 15.82
N GLY A 37 -0.63 -16.61 16.51
CA GLY A 37 -0.98 -17.89 15.94
C GLY A 37 -2.36 -18.36 16.39
N HIS A 38 -3.15 -18.86 15.45
CA HIS A 38 -4.41 -19.55 15.71
C HIS A 38 -4.19 -21.05 15.56
N ASN A 39 -4.47 -21.81 16.63
CA ASN A 39 -4.18 -23.25 16.76
C ASN A 39 -2.70 -23.63 16.58
N CYS A 40 -1.78 -22.68 16.66
CA CYS A 40 -0.34 -22.91 16.64
C CYS A 40 0.41 -21.80 17.39
N ASP A 41 1.65 -22.08 17.79
CA ASP A 41 2.56 -21.05 18.31
C ASP A 41 3.18 -20.28 17.14
N SER A 42 3.03 -18.95 17.12
CA SER A 42 3.54 -18.09 16.05
C SER A 42 5.07 -18.18 15.89
N SER A 43 5.81 -18.40 16.98
CA SER A 43 7.27 -18.54 16.96
C SER A 43 7.75 -19.85 16.32
N ASN A 44 6.87 -20.86 16.27
CA ASN A 44 7.20 -22.21 15.80
C ASN A 44 6.23 -22.72 14.70
N ALA A 45 5.44 -21.82 14.11
CA ALA A 45 4.35 -22.16 13.20
C ALA A 45 4.80 -23.02 12.02
N TYR A 46 5.96 -22.73 11.41
CA TYR A 46 6.49 -23.50 10.29
C TYR A 46 6.67 -25.00 10.65
N ASN A 47 7.28 -25.29 11.80
CA ASN A 47 7.54 -26.66 12.20
C ASN A 47 6.24 -27.39 12.55
N GLN A 48 5.32 -26.72 13.27
CA GLN A 48 4.01 -27.30 13.57
C GLN A 48 3.24 -27.64 12.29
N PHE A 49 3.24 -26.74 11.30
CA PHE A 49 2.59 -26.99 10.01
C PHE A 49 3.18 -28.21 9.29
N VAL A 50 4.51 -28.34 9.29
CA VAL A 50 5.20 -29.49 8.69
C VAL A 50 4.87 -30.78 9.46
N MET A 51 4.84 -30.75 10.79
CA MET A 51 4.51 -31.90 11.62
C MET A 51 3.08 -32.39 11.37
N THR A 52 2.10 -31.49 11.34
CA THR A 52 0.71 -31.81 10.98
C THR A 52 0.63 -32.49 9.61
N LYS A 53 1.36 -31.96 8.62
CA LYS A 53 1.35 -32.53 7.26
C LYS A 53 1.99 -33.91 7.18
N ARG A 54 3.06 -34.15 7.94
CA ARG A 54 3.71 -35.46 8.04
C ARG A 54 2.79 -36.48 8.71
N LEU A 55 2.13 -36.09 9.80
CA LEU A 55 1.20 -36.94 10.53
C LEU A 55 0.09 -37.50 9.61
N TYR A 56 -0.44 -36.66 8.71
CA TYR A 56 -1.49 -37.04 7.78
C TYR A 56 -1.00 -37.44 6.37
N ASN A 57 0.31 -37.57 6.15
CA ASN A 57 0.92 -37.89 4.86
C ASN A 57 0.49 -36.95 3.72
N LYS A 58 0.47 -35.63 3.99
CA LYS A 58 0.03 -34.56 3.06
C LYS A 58 1.15 -33.59 2.65
N GLU A 59 2.35 -34.12 2.42
CA GLU A 59 3.55 -33.32 2.11
C GLU A 59 3.62 -32.82 0.65
N THR A 60 2.63 -33.14 -0.19
CA THR A 60 2.57 -32.77 -1.60
C THR A 60 1.37 -31.88 -1.96
N GLY A 61 1.46 -31.21 -3.12
CA GLY A 61 0.47 -30.23 -3.58
C GLY A 61 0.55 -28.91 -2.82
N ARG A 62 -0.55 -28.17 -2.74
CA ARG A 62 -0.60 -26.87 -2.03
C ARG A 62 -0.30 -27.04 -0.54
N GLN A 63 0.75 -26.39 -0.06
CA GLN A 63 1.26 -26.49 1.31
C GLN A 63 0.74 -25.38 2.23
N HIS A 64 0.51 -24.18 1.70
CA HIS A 64 -0.03 -23.08 2.46
C HIS A 64 -0.99 -22.23 1.62
N ILE A 65 -1.79 -21.44 2.32
CA ILE A 65 -2.62 -20.38 1.75
C ILE A 65 -2.18 -19.08 2.39
N HIS A 66 -1.94 -18.06 1.57
CA HIS A 66 -1.62 -16.71 2.04
C HIS A 66 -2.76 -15.79 1.61
N PHE A 67 -3.33 -15.07 2.56
CA PHE A 67 -4.31 -14.02 2.28
C PHE A 67 -4.04 -12.81 3.16
N THR A 68 -4.61 -11.66 2.78
CA THR A 68 -4.50 -10.41 3.53
C THR A 68 -5.87 -9.83 3.82
N GLN A 69 -5.95 -9.05 4.89
CA GLN A 69 -7.05 -8.15 5.18
C GLN A 69 -6.51 -6.73 5.14
N ASN A 70 -6.90 -5.97 4.13
CA ASN A 70 -6.36 -4.63 3.86
C ASN A 70 -7.37 -3.56 4.32
N PHE A 71 -6.91 -2.58 5.09
CA PHE A 71 -7.75 -1.48 5.58
C PHE A 71 -7.52 -0.21 4.76
N ALA A 72 -8.52 0.66 4.68
CA ALA A 72 -8.38 1.90 3.93
C ALA A 72 -7.55 2.92 4.75
N PRO A 73 -6.72 3.77 4.11
CA PRO A 73 -5.92 4.78 4.80
C PRO A 73 -6.71 5.79 5.65
N TYR A 74 -8.01 5.94 5.39
CA TYR A 74 -8.89 6.85 6.13
C TYR A 74 -9.66 6.14 7.24
N ASP A 75 -9.55 4.81 7.34
CA ASP A 75 -10.10 4.07 8.48
C ASP A 75 -9.23 4.45 9.70
N LYS A 76 -9.86 5.00 10.74
CA LYS A 76 -9.15 5.34 12.00
C LYS A 76 -8.99 4.05 12.81
N VAL A 77 -7.94 3.29 12.50
CA VAL A 77 -7.61 2.01 13.13
C VAL A 77 -6.20 2.03 13.68
N THR A 78 -5.99 1.41 14.84
CA THR A 78 -4.64 1.12 15.34
C THR A 78 -4.18 -0.27 14.92
N PRO A 79 -2.87 -0.58 14.98
CA PRO A 79 -2.38 -1.94 14.78
C PRO A 79 -3.01 -2.95 15.75
N GLU A 80 -3.27 -2.56 16.99
CA GLU A 80 -3.94 -3.38 18.00
C GLU A 80 -5.40 -3.67 17.65
N ASP A 81 -6.12 -2.70 17.07
CA ASP A 81 -7.47 -2.93 16.56
C ASP A 81 -7.46 -4.00 15.46
N LEU A 82 -6.47 -3.94 14.56
CA LEU A 82 -6.31 -4.91 13.49
C LEU A 82 -5.98 -6.31 14.02
N LYS A 83 -5.16 -6.39 15.08
CA LYS A 83 -4.88 -7.65 15.74
C LYS A 83 -6.17 -8.25 16.32
N ASN A 84 -6.95 -7.45 17.06
CA ASN A 84 -8.21 -7.90 17.63
C ASN A 84 -9.23 -8.33 16.55
N ILE A 85 -9.28 -7.62 15.42
CA ILE A 85 -10.11 -8.00 14.27
C ILE A 85 -9.61 -9.32 13.66
N ALA A 86 -8.30 -9.51 13.57
CA ALA A 86 -7.71 -10.74 13.07
C ALA A 86 -8.04 -11.93 13.97
N ASP A 87 -7.91 -11.78 15.29
CA ASP A 87 -8.29 -12.80 16.26
C ASP A 87 -9.76 -13.19 16.10
N GLU A 88 -10.68 -12.22 16.07
CA GLU A 88 -12.12 -12.49 15.86
C GLU A 88 -12.46 -13.07 14.48
N LEU A 89 -11.71 -12.70 13.44
CA LEU A 89 -11.88 -13.25 12.09
C LEU A 89 -11.54 -14.74 12.05
N LEU A 90 -10.52 -15.16 12.82
CA LEU A 90 -10.05 -16.55 12.84
C LEU A 90 -10.97 -17.49 13.64
N GLU A 91 -11.90 -16.96 14.44
CA GLU A 91 -12.95 -17.73 15.12
C GLU A 91 -14.05 -18.27 14.19
N MET A 92 -14.03 -17.94 12.90
CA MET A 92 -14.97 -18.51 11.93
C MET A 92 -14.84 -20.04 11.84
N GLU A 93 -15.98 -20.73 11.70
CA GLU A 93 -16.02 -22.20 11.52
C GLU A 93 -15.16 -22.67 10.31
N ALA A 94 -14.95 -21.81 9.31
CA ALA A 94 -14.08 -22.07 8.16
C ALA A 94 -12.60 -22.29 8.51
N PHE A 95 -12.15 -21.85 9.69
CA PHE A 95 -10.77 -21.97 10.18
C PHE A 95 -10.63 -22.96 11.34
N LYS A 96 -11.73 -23.54 11.82
CA LYS A 96 -11.72 -24.50 12.92
C LYS A 96 -10.80 -25.68 12.65
N GLY A 97 -9.89 -25.95 13.59
CA GLY A 97 -8.89 -27.01 13.49
C GLY A 97 -7.83 -26.77 12.42
N PHE A 98 -7.76 -25.60 11.80
CA PHE A 98 -6.64 -25.19 10.95
C PHE A 98 -5.65 -24.35 11.73
N GLU A 99 -4.37 -24.56 11.44
CA GLU A 99 -3.27 -23.79 12.02
C GLU A 99 -3.00 -22.57 11.13
N ILE A 100 -2.92 -21.38 11.73
CA ILE A 100 -2.75 -20.12 11.00
C ILE A 100 -1.78 -19.25 11.78
N VAL A 101 -0.78 -18.67 11.11
CA VAL A 101 0.04 -17.60 11.68
C VAL A 101 -0.29 -16.31 10.96
N TYR A 102 -0.43 -15.22 11.70
CA TYR A 102 -0.74 -13.92 11.14
C TYR A 102 0.13 -12.82 11.75
N ALA A 103 0.24 -11.70 11.03
CA ALA A 103 0.95 -10.52 11.49
C ALA A 103 0.32 -9.24 10.93
N VAL A 104 0.20 -8.22 11.77
CA VAL A 104 -0.23 -6.88 11.35
C VAL A 104 0.98 -6.09 10.86
N HIS A 105 0.95 -5.64 9.61
CA HIS A 105 2.04 -4.86 9.01
C HIS A 105 1.83 -3.35 9.20
N THR A 106 2.87 -2.69 9.69
CA THR A 106 2.92 -1.26 10.04
C THR A 106 3.99 -0.51 9.23
N ASP A 107 4.72 -1.19 8.33
CA ASP A 107 5.77 -0.60 7.46
C ASP A 107 5.23 0.30 6.35
N THR A 108 3.92 0.32 6.12
CA THR A 108 3.30 1.14 5.09
C THR A 108 2.21 2.03 5.67
N ALA A 109 1.89 3.11 4.95
CA ALA A 109 0.79 4.01 5.32
C ALA A 109 -0.60 3.34 5.33
N HIS A 110 -0.71 2.06 4.93
CA HIS A 110 -1.94 1.30 4.97
C HIS A 110 -1.73 0.10 5.89
N LEU A 111 -2.41 0.12 7.03
CA LEU A 111 -2.41 -1.04 7.92
C LEU A 111 -3.11 -2.21 7.24
N HIS A 112 -2.49 -3.38 7.34
CA HIS A 112 -3.01 -4.61 6.77
C HIS A 112 -2.51 -5.81 7.56
N THR A 113 -3.33 -6.85 7.62
CA THR A 113 -2.98 -8.09 8.29
C THR A 113 -2.71 -9.17 7.25
N HIS A 114 -1.57 -9.84 7.36
CA HIS A 114 -1.25 -11.02 6.56
C HIS A 114 -1.53 -12.30 7.34
N PHE A 115 -2.10 -13.31 6.67
CA PHE A 115 -2.42 -14.62 7.24
C PHE A 115 -1.81 -15.73 6.40
N VAL A 116 -1.08 -16.64 7.02
CA VAL A 116 -0.57 -17.86 6.41
C VAL A 116 -1.20 -19.07 7.08
N LEU A 117 -2.06 -19.75 6.32
CA LEU A 117 -2.85 -20.90 6.76
C LEU A 117 -2.19 -22.22 6.32
N ASN A 118 -2.12 -23.17 7.25
CA ASN A 118 -1.79 -24.56 6.97
C ASN A 118 -2.93 -25.20 6.18
N THR A 119 -2.66 -25.70 4.98
CA THR A 119 -3.70 -26.31 4.13
C THR A 119 -4.29 -27.60 4.67
N VAL A 120 -3.78 -28.14 5.78
CA VAL A 120 -4.23 -29.41 6.38
C VAL A 120 -4.74 -29.13 7.78
N ASN A 121 -5.94 -29.61 8.07
CA ASN A 121 -6.56 -29.51 9.38
C ASN A 121 -5.82 -30.43 10.37
N ARG A 122 -5.43 -29.91 11.55
CA ARG A 122 -4.65 -30.66 12.53
C ARG A 122 -5.44 -31.78 13.22
N GLU A 123 -6.76 -31.67 13.26
CA GLU A 123 -7.64 -32.63 13.93
C GLU A 123 -8.14 -33.72 12.98
N THR A 124 -8.45 -33.35 11.73
CA THR A 124 -9.10 -34.25 10.77
C THR A 124 -8.21 -34.69 9.61
N GLY A 125 -7.09 -34.00 9.36
CA GLY A 125 -6.22 -34.26 8.21
C GLY A 125 -6.81 -33.83 6.86
N TYR A 126 -8.03 -33.29 6.82
CA TYR A 126 -8.64 -32.81 5.60
C TYR A 126 -7.98 -31.52 5.11
N LYS A 127 -7.95 -31.36 3.77
CA LYS A 127 -7.41 -30.13 3.17
C LYS A 127 -8.44 -29.02 3.21
N TRP A 128 -7.98 -27.79 3.49
CA TRP A 128 -8.81 -26.60 3.43
C TRP A 128 -9.39 -26.41 2.03
N ARG A 129 -10.69 -26.11 1.96
CA ARG A 129 -11.42 -25.87 0.72
C ARG A 129 -12.13 -24.53 0.81
N GLN A 130 -12.09 -23.78 -0.27
CA GLN A 130 -12.81 -22.51 -0.39
C GLN A 130 -13.73 -22.56 -1.58
N SER A 131 -15.03 -22.47 -1.31
CA SER A 131 -16.06 -22.20 -2.31
C SER A 131 -16.21 -20.69 -2.53
N ALA A 132 -16.87 -20.31 -3.62
CA ALA A 132 -17.22 -18.91 -3.87
C ALA A 132 -18.08 -18.34 -2.73
N GLU A 133 -19.00 -19.15 -2.21
CA GLU A 133 -19.83 -18.83 -1.04
C GLU A 133 -19.00 -18.66 0.23
N GLY A 134 -18.07 -19.58 0.52
CA GLY A 134 -17.18 -19.45 1.68
C GLY A 134 -16.29 -18.20 1.62
N LEU A 135 -15.82 -17.81 0.43
CA LEU A 135 -15.12 -16.55 0.23
C LEU A 135 -16.02 -15.34 0.48
N GLN A 136 -17.29 -15.39 0.07
CA GLN A 136 -18.24 -14.31 0.30
C GLN A 136 -18.56 -14.19 1.79
N ASN A 137 -18.82 -15.29 2.49
CA ASN A 137 -19.06 -15.33 3.93
C ASN A 137 -17.87 -14.75 4.73
N LEU A 138 -16.64 -15.08 4.33
CA LEU A 138 -15.42 -14.53 4.93
C LEU A 138 -15.34 -13.00 4.77
N LYS A 139 -15.72 -12.47 3.60
CA LYS A 139 -15.75 -11.01 3.37
C LYS A 139 -16.87 -10.34 4.17
N ASP A 140 -18.06 -10.92 4.16
CA ASP A 140 -19.22 -10.34 4.84
C ASP A 140 -19.00 -10.28 6.35
N TYR A 141 -18.38 -11.32 6.92
CA TYR A 141 -18.01 -11.36 8.33
C TYR A 141 -16.90 -10.34 8.66
N SER A 142 -15.84 -10.26 7.84
CA SER A 142 -14.82 -9.21 7.98
C SER A 142 -15.42 -7.80 7.96
N ASP A 143 -16.38 -7.54 7.06
CA ASP A 143 -17.09 -6.27 7.02
C ASP A 143 -17.95 -6.04 8.26
N GLU A 144 -18.61 -7.08 8.79
CA GLU A 144 -19.36 -6.99 10.05
C GLU A 144 -18.47 -6.61 11.24
N LEU A 145 -17.30 -7.26 11.36
CA LEU A 145 -16.31 -6.94 12.40
C LEU A 145 -15.84 -5.49 12.32
N CYS A 146 -15.66 -4.97 11.11
CA CYS A 146 -15.35 -3.57 10.88
C CYS A 146 -16.52 -2.64 11.26
N ARG A 147 -17.78 -3.01 10.95
CA ARG A 147 -18.97 -2.22 11.32
C ARG A 147 -19.13 -2.12 12.84
N LYS A 148 -18.98 -3.23 13.56
CA LYS A 148 -19.09 -3.28 15.04
C LYS A 148 -18.14 -2.30 15.73
N ARG A 149 -16.99 -2.05 15.12
CA ARG A 149 -15.94 -1.14 15.61
C ARG A 149 -16.04 0.28 15.06
N GLY A 150 -17.11 0.61 14.33
CA GLY A 150 -17.30 1.94 13.74
C GLY A 150 -16.37 2.26 12.56
N LEU A 151 -15.68 1.27 12.00
CA LEU A 151 -14.71 1.42 10.91
C LEU A 151 -15.38 1.56 9.54
N ILE A 152 -16.71 1.51 9.50
CA ILE A 152 -17.52 1.67 8.29
C ILE A 152 -18.62 2.70 8.57
N ILE A 153 -18.41 3.94 8.10
CA ILE A 153 -19.49 4.92 7.89
C ILE A 153 -19.78 4.96 6.39
N THR A 154 -20.67 4.10 5.91
CA THR A 154 -21.33 4.30 4.62
C THR A 154 -22.75 4.81 4.85
N HIS A 155 -22.88 6.09 5.20
CA HIS A 155 -24.08 6.84 4.82
C HIS A 155 -23.96 7.19 3.33
N GLY A 156 -24.30 6.24 2.47
CA GLY A 156 -24.23 6.43 1.03
C GLY A 156 -24.95 5.30 0.31
N LYS A 157 -26.18 5.59 -0.09
CA LYS A 157 -27.10 4.84 -0.96
C LYS A 157 -26.48 3.65 -1.70
N THR A 158 -27.17 2.50 -1.56
CA THR A 158 -27.14 1.34 -2.44
C THR A 158 -26.68 1.69 -3.86
N GLY A 159 -25.55 1.13 -4.28
CA GLY A 159 -25.06 1.21 -5.66
C GLY A 159 -23.75 1.97 -5.81
N ASN A 160 -22.64 1.34 -5.45
CA ASN A 160 -21.35 1.50 -6.13
C ASN A 160 -20.40 0.38 -5.72
N TYR A 161 -20.74 -0.84 -6.14
CA TYR A 161 -19.82 -1.95 -6.17
C TYR A 161 -18.73 -1.62 -7.21
N LYS A 162 -17.55 -1.17 -6.75
CA LYS A 162 -16.42 -0.94 -7.66
C LYS A 162 -15.93 -2.28 -8.17
N LYS A 163 -16.10 -2.51 -9.48
CA LYS A 163 -15.67 -3.75 -10.15
C LYS A 163 -14.17 -3.97 -9.99
N ARG A 164 -13.83 -5.22 -9.62
CA ARG A 164 -12.59 -6.02 -9.71
C ARG A 164 -11.38 -5.52 -10.54
N GLY A 165 -11.57 -4.63 -11.52
CA GLY A 165 -10.50 -4.13 -12.40
C GLY A 165 -9.65 -2.98 -11.85
N GLU A 166 -10.14 -2.20 -10.86
CA GLU A 166 -9.38 -1.04 -10.35
C GLU A 166 -8.28 -1.42 -9.33
N TYR A 167 -8.45 -2.52 -8.57
CA TYR A 167 -7.45 -2.96 -7.58
C TYR A 167 -6.27 -3.72 -8.21
N SER A 168 -6.53 -4.59 -9.20
CA SER A 168 -5.48 -5.39 -9.86
C SER A 168 -4.51 -4.55 -10.71
N ALA A 169 -4.83 -3.29 -10.98
CA ALA A 169 -3.96 -2.34 -11.66
C ALA A 169 -2.89 -1.72 -10.74
N LYS A 170 -3.09 -1.74 -9.41
CA LYS A 170 -2.08 -1.27 -8.44
C LYS A 170 -0.90 -2.25 -8.31
N ALA A 171 -1.14 -3.54 -8.48
CA ALA A 171 -0.11 -4.58 -8.30
C ALA A 171 0.78 -4.83 -9.54
N LYS A 172 0.50 -4.20 -10.69
CA LYS A 172 1.24 -4.42 -11.95
C LYS A 172 2.04 -3.22 -12.47
N GLY A 173 2.11 -2.13 -11.72
CA GLY A 173 2.66 -0.88 -12.20
C GLY A 173 1.66 -0.12 -13.08
N GLN A 174 1.49 1.15 -12.74
CA GLN A 174 1.03 2.24 -13.60
C GLN A 174 -0.42 2.20 -14.08
N SER A 175 -1.32 2.59 -13.16
CA SER A 175 -2.49 3.34 -13.63
C SER A 175 -2.03 4.75 -13.99
N TRP A 176 -2.23 5.18 -15.23
CA TRP A 176 -2.00 6.55 -15.71
C TRP A 176 -2.59 7.66 -14.80
N LYS A 177 -3.58 7.31 -13.96
CA LYS A 177 -4.12 8.21 -12.92
C LYS A 177 -3.17 8.42 -11.74
N HIS A 178 -2.40 7.40 -11.38
CA HIS A 178 -1.39 7.49 -10.32
C HIS A 178 -0.19 8.32 -10.79
N GLU A 179 0.25 8.14 -12.04
CA GLU A 179 1.29 9.00 -12.64
C GLU A 179 0.87 10.47 -12.69
N LEU A 180 -0.38 10.72 -13.10
CA LEU A 180 -0.97 12.06 -13.06
C LEU A 180 -1.01 12.61 -11.62
N TYR A 181 -1.31 11.77 -10.62
CA TYR A 181 -1.30 12.15 -9.21
C TYR A 181 0.08 12.57 -8.73
N LEU A 182 1.12 11.79 -9.04
CA LEU A 182 2.49 12.11 -8.65
C LEU A 182 2.96 13.41 -9.29
N ALA A 183 2.77 13.56 -10.60
CA ALA A 183 3.13 14.78 -11.31
C ALA A 183 2.43 16.02 -10.72
N ALA A 184 1.12 15.94 -10.51
CA ALA A 184 0.38 17.06 -9.93
C ALA A 184 0.75 17.32 -8.47
N ARG A 185 1.09 16.28 -7.69
CA ARG A 185 1.50 16.43 -6.28
C ARG A 185 2.81 17.20 -6.19
N GLU A 186 3.80 16.83 -7.00
CA GLU A 186 5.10 17.50 -6.97
C GLU A 186 5.04 18.92 -7.54
N VAL A 187 4.28 19.14 -8.62
CA VAL A 187 4.06 20.52 -9.12
C VAL A 187 3.33 21.36 -8.08
N LYS A 188 2.32 20.80 -7.39
CA LYS A 188 1.61 21.51 -6.30
C LYS A 188 2.54 21.96 -5.18
N ARG A 189 3.55 21.14 -4.81
CA ARG A 189 4.48 21.44 -3.70
C ARG A 189 5.37 22.65 -3.97
N ASN A 190 5.67 22.93 -5.23
CA ASN A 190 6.59 24.00 -5.60
C ASN A 190 5.89 25.17 -6.33
N ALA A 191 4.62 25.02 -6.70
CA ALA A 191 3.90 26.06 -7.42
C ALA A 191 3.55 27.26 -6.52
N LYS A 192 3.75 28.46 -7.04
CA LYS A 192 3.45 29.72 -6.33
C LYS A 192 2.06 30.26 -6.58
N ASN A 193 1.40 29.91 -7.68
CA ASN A 193 0.04 30.34 -8.00
C ASN A 193 -0.60 29.42 -9.05
N LYS A 194 -1.84 29.72 -9.43
CA LYS A 194 -2.61 28.96 -10.42
C LYS A 194 -1.90 28.91 -11.78
N GLU A 195 -1.42 30.04 -12.26
CA GLU A 195 -0.76 30.17 -13.56
C GLU A 195 0.52 29.33 -13.60
N ASP A 196 1.31 29.41 -12.53
CA ASP A 196 2.54 28.66 -12.37
C ASP A 196 2.29 27.15 -12.31
N PHE A 197 1.28 26.70 -11.54
CA PHE A 197 0.86 25.30 -11.52
C PHE A 197 0.47 24.78 -12.91
N ILE A 198 -0.32 25.55 -13.67
CA ILE A 198 -0.75 25.18 -15.02
C ILE A 198 0.46 25.11 -15.96
N ASN A 199 1.34 26.11 -15.91
CA ASN A 199 2.54 26.18 -16.77
C ASN A 199 3.49 25.01 -16.50
N ASN A 200 3.74 24.68 -15.24
CA ASN A 200 4.65 23.59 -14.88
C ASN A 200 4.05 22.21 -15.18
N MET A 201 2.73 22.02 -15.01
CA MET A 201 2.06 20.81 -15.52
C MET A 201 2.15 20.68 -17.05
N ASN A 202 2.01 21.79 -17.78
CA ASN A 202 2.15 21.80 -19.24
C ASN A 202 3.58 21.44 -19.69
N LYS A 203 4.61 21.93 -18.97
CA LYS A 203 6.02 21.55 -19.21
C LYS A 203 6.24 20.03 -19.07
N LEU A 204 5.52 19.39 -18.16
CA LEU A 204 5.52 17.92 -17.98
C LEU A 204 4.60 17.18 -18.98
N GLY A 205 4.01 17.89 -19.96
CA GLY A 205 3.14 17.32 -20.99
C GLY A 205 1.67 17.13 -20.58
N TYR A 206 1.26 17.59 -19.39
CA TYR A 206 -0.11 17.48 -18.91
C TYR A 206 -0.88 18.78 -19.15
N LYS A 207 -2.03 18.70 -19.82
CA LYS A 207 -2.92 19.87 -20.00
C LYS A 207 -3.84 20.02 -18.80
N VAL A 208 -3.88 21.21 -18.22
CA VAL A 208 -4.76 21.54 -17.09
C VAL A 208 -5.84 22.53 -17.53
N ASN A 209 -7.10 22.10 -17.47
CA ASN A 209 -8.26 22.98 -17.66
C ASN A 209 -8.82 23.41 -16.31
N TRP A 210 -8.44 24.64 -15.91
CA TRP A 210 -8.86 25.29 -14.68
C TRP A 210 -9.60 26.59 -14.99
N SER A 211 -10.91 26.48 -15.25
CA SER A 211 -11.80 27.63 -15.50
C SER A 211 -12.65 27.96 -14.29
N ASP A 212 -12.90 29.25 -14.04
CA ASP A 212 -13.75 29.71 -12.93
C ASP A 212 -15.24 29.41 -13.18
N THR A 213 -15.64 29.25 -14.45
CA THR A 213 -16.98 28.81 -14.85
C THR A 213 -17.29 27.34 -14.55
N ARG A 214 -16.28 26.53 -14.18
CA ARG A 214 -16.42 25.09 -13.93
C ARG A 214 -16.02 24.76 -12.50
N LYS A 215 -16.82 23.93 -11.82
CA LYS A 215 -16.55 23.49 -10.44
C LYS A 215 -15.24 22.69 -10.29
N ASN A 216 -14.93 21.84 -11.27
CA ASN A 216 -13.87 20.84 -11.18
C ASN A 216 -12.73 21.18 -12.14
N ILE A 217 -11.49 20.98 -11.72
CA ILE A 217 -10.31 21.05 -12.59
C ILE A 217 -10.24 19.76 -13.42
N THR A 218 -9.93 19.86 -14.71
CA THR A 218 -9.74 18.70 -15.59
C THR A 218 -8.30 18.63 -16.09
N PHE A 219 -7.62 17.54 -15.76
CA PHE A 219 -6.30 17.20 -16.23
C PHE A 219 -6.39 16.29 -17.46
N THR A 220 -5.49 16.46 -18.41
CA THR A 220 -5.34 15.59 -19.58
C THR A 220 -3.90 15.13 -19.65
N THR A 221 -3.67 13.82 -19.65
CA THR A 221 -2.34 13.24 -19.78
C THR A 221 -1.75 13.46 -21.18
N PRO A 222 -0.42 13.32 -21.37
CA PRO A 222 0.20 13.38 -22.70
C PRO A 222 -0.46 12.44 -23.71
N GLY A 223 -0.87 11.24 -23.26
CA GLY A 223 -1.62 10.26 -24.06
C GLY A 223 -3.13 10.55 -24.22
N GLY A 224 -3.60 11.76 -23.91
CA GLY A 224 -4.96 12.22 -24.17
C GLY A 224 -6.03 11.78 -23.16
N LYS A 225 -5.67 11.07 -22.08
CA LYS A 225 -6.63 10.59 -21.09
C LYS A 225 -7.03 11.72 -20.14
N LYS A 226 -8.33 11.93 -19.95
CA LYS A 226 -8.89 13.00 -19.11
C LYS A 226 -9.22 12.50 -17.70
N CYS A 227 -8.81 13.24 -16.68
CA CYS A 227 -9.16 13.01 -15.28
C CYS A 227 -9.65 14.32 -14.66
N ARG A 228 -10.78 14.28 -13.96
CA ARG A 228 -11.22 15.41 -13.12
C ARG A 228 -10.56 15.27 -11.74
N ASP A 229 -10.20 16.38 -11.11
CA ASP A 229 -9.74 16.46 -9.71
C ASP A 229 -10.51 15.53 -8.75
N LYS A 230 -11.85 15.54 -8.79
CA LYS A 230 -12.72 14.69 -7.95
C LYS A 230 -12.59 13.17 -8.21
N LYS A 231 -11.90 12.77 -9.28
CA LYS A 231 -11.63 11.38 -9.66
C LYS A 231 -10.14 11.03 -9.53
N MET A 232 -9.34 11.96 -9.02
CA MET A 232 -7.91 11.82 -8.77
C MET A 232 -7.66 11.10 -7.45
N HIS A 233 -6.47 10.52 -7.27
CA HIS A 233 -6.04 10.04 -5.96
C HIS A 233 -5.88 11.23 -5.01
N ALA A 234 -6.29 11.07 -3.75
CA ALA A 234 -6.34 12.15 -2.76
C ALA A 234 -7.06 13.42 -3.30
N SER A 235 -8.24 13.22 -3.90
CA SER A 235 -8.99 14.25 -4.63
C SER A 235 -9.24 15.54 -3.82
N GLU A 236 -9.37 15.42 -2.50
CA GLU A 236 -9.52 16.52 -1.56
C GLU A 236 -8.36 17.52 -1.62
N GLN A 237 -7.14 17.05 -1.93
CA GLN A 237 -5.94 17.86 -2.02
C GLN A 237 -5.80 18.62 -3.35
N PHE A 238 -6.61 18.29 -4.35
CA PHE A 238 -6.58 18.89 -5.69
C PHE A 238 -7.85 19.70 -6.00
N THR A 239 -8.67 19.96 -4.99
CA THR A 239 -9.73 20.96 -5.11
C THR A 239 -9.12 22.34 -5.33
N LYS A 240 -9.85 23.24 -6.01
CA LYS A 240 -9.38 24.61 -6.24
C LYS A 240 -8.94 25.28 -4.93
N ASP A 241 -9.75 25.15 -3.89
CA ASP A 241 -9.48 25.76 -2.57
C ASP A 241 -8.24 25.15 -1.91
N ALA A 242 -8.06 23.82 -1.97
CA ALA A 242 -6.88 23.17 -1.42
C ALA A 242 -5.59 23.57 -2.15
N LEU A 243 -5.65 23.70 -3.47
CA LEU A 243 -4.52 24.14 -4.28
C LEU A 243 -4.17 25.60 -3.97
N MET A 244 -5.15 26.50 -3.94
CA MET A 244 -4.94 27.90 -3.58
C MET A 244 -4.32 28.04 -2.19
N LYS A 245 -4.85 27.34 -1.18
CA LYS A 245 -4.26 27.30 0.17
C LYS A 245 -2.82 26.80 0.18
N THR A 246 -2.51 25.80 -0.64
CA THR A 246 -1.14 25.27 -0.73
C THR A 246 -0.20 26.32 -1.33
N PHE A 247 -0.63 27.03 -2.38
CA PHE A 247 0.16 28.09 -3.00
C PHE A 247 0.43 29.24 -2.02
N ASP A 248 -0.55 29.60 -1.19
CA ASP A 248 -0.37 30.58 -0.10
C ASP A 248 0.71 30.12 0.89
N ILE A 249 0.65 28.86 1.32
CA ILE A 249 1.64 28.28 2.25
C ILE A 249 3.03 28.25 1.62
N ASN A 250 3.15 27.89 0.34
CA ASN A 250 4.44 27.84 -0.35
C ASN A 250 5.11 29.23 -0.36
N ARG A 251 4.36 30.28 -0.71
CA ARG A 251 4.85 31.67 -0.72
C ARG A 251 5.21 32.21 0.68
N GLN A 252 4.62 31.66 1.74
CA GLN A 252 4.97 32.01 3.12
C GLN A 252 6.27 31.34 3.59
N ARG A 253 6.58 30.15 3.06
CA ARG A 253 7.72 29.34 3.50
C ARG A 253 9.00 29.70 2.76
N GLU A 254 8.89 30.02 1.48
CA GLU A 254 10.04 30.18 0.59
C GLU A 254 9.84 31.38 -0.33
N SER A 255 10.94 32.01 -0.75
CA SER A 255 10.89 33.09 -1.74
C SER A 255 10.58 32.53 -3.13
N ASP A 256 9.95 33.35 -3.98
CA ASP A 256 9.63 32.99 -5.36
C ASP A 256 10.86 32.46 -6.13
N PHE A 257 12.03 33.05 -5.90
CA PHE A 257 13.29 32.60 -6.51
C PHE A 257 13.64 31.15 -6.15
N VAL A 258 13.44 30.76 -4.89
CA VAL A 258 13.73 29.39 -4.42
C VAL A 258 12.71 28.41 -4.99
N LEU A 259 11.42 28.77 -5.00
CA LEU A 259 10.37 27.93 -5.59
C LEU A 259 10.57 27.72 -7.09
N ASP A 260 10.91 28.78 -7.81
CA ASP A 260 11.20 28.74 -9.25
C ASP A 260 12.42 27.85 -9.52
N THR A 261 13.51 28.01 -8.77
CA THR A 261 14.73 27.20 -8.92
C THR A 261 14.47 25.72 -8.64
N LYS A 262 13.73 25.39 -7.56
CA LYS A 262 13.36 24.01 -7.24
C LYS A 262 12.52 23.37 -8.35
N MET A 263 11.55 24.12 -8.89
CA MET A 263 10.72 23.65 -9.99
C MET A 263 11.52 23.42 -11.27
N GLU A 264 12.43 24.34 -11.62
CA GLU A 264 13.29 24.19 -12.80
C GLU A 264 14.21 22.99 -12.70
N LEU A 265 14.87 22.79 -11.55
CA LEU A 265 15.71 21.62 -11.29
C LEU A 265 14.89 20.33 -11.43
N MET A 266 13.72 20.28 -10.79
CA MET A 266 12.83 19.13 -10.85
C MET A 266 12.39 18.80 -12.29
N ILE A 267 11.92 19.80 -13.06
CA ILE A 267 11.50 19.60 -14.45
C ILE A 267 12.68 19.20 -15.33
N SER A 268 13.85 19.82 -15.15
CA SER A 268 15.08 19.50 -15.89
C SER A 268 15.51 18.05 -15.66
N SER A 269 15.57 17.61 -14.40
CA SER A 269 15.89 16.23 -14.02
C SER A 269 14.90 15.24 -14.66
N MET A 270 13.61 15.57 -14.67
CA MET A 270 12.59 14.73 -15.30
C MET A 270 12.74 14.63 -16.81
N CYS A 271 12.94 15.75 -17.50
CA CYS A 271 13.15 15.77 -18.94
C CYS A 271 14.39 14.96 -19.32
N LEU A 272 15.46 15.03 -18.52
CA LEU A 272 16.68 14.27 -18.75
C LEU A 272 16.44 12.74 -18.66
N VAL A 273 15.71 12.31 -17.63
CA VAL A 273 15.35 10.88 -17.45
C VAL A 273 14.46 10.41 -18.60
N MET A 274 13.50 11.22 -19.04
CA MET A 274 12.62 10.89 -20.16
C MET A 274 13.34 10.90 -21.53
N SER A 275 14.42 11.66 -21.68
CA SER A 275 15.18 11.78 -22.94
C SER A 275 16.21 10.66 -23.15
N ASN A 276 16.71 10.05 -22.06
CA ASN A 276 17.68 8.95 -22.12
C ASN A 276 17.07 7.57 -22.50
N GLU A 277 15.74 7.45 -22.61
CA GLU A 277 15.03 6.19 -22.91
C GLU A 277 14.73 5.97 -24.41
N HIS A 278 15.56 6.48 -25.32
CA HIS A 278 15.51 6.11 -26.74
C HIS A 278 16.32 4.84 -27.04
N GLN A 279 16.00 3.73 -26.35
CA GLN A 279 16.15 2.34 -26.83
C GLN A 279 15.55 1.36 -25.80
N GLY A 280 14.24 1.09 -25.92
CA GLY A 280 13.62 -0.10 -25.32
C GLY A 280 12.60 0.14 -24.21
N ASN A 281 11.33 -0.15 -24.51
CA ASN A 281 10.22 -0.35 -23.58
C ASN A 281 9.94 0.76 -22.55
N ILE A 282 9.04 1.67 -22.93
CA ILE A 282 8.32 2.60 -22.03
C ILE A 282 7.73 1.80 -20.87
N LYS A 283 8.38 1.82 -19.70
CA LYS A 283 7.84 1.13 -18.54
C LYS A 283 8.01 1.82 -17.21
N ASN A 284 8.67 2.98 -17.04
CA ASN A 284 8.66 3.66 -15.73
C ASN A 284 8.74 5.20 -15.81
N ASN A 285 7.73 5.86 -15.23
CA ASN A 285 7.75 7.31 -14.98
C ASN A 285 8.81 7.66 -13.90
N PRO A 286 9.63 8.71 -14.08
CA PRO A 286 10.67 9.11 -13.13
C PRO A 286 10.17 9.28 -11.69
N PHE A 287 8.95 9.79 -11.49
CA PHE A 287 8.39 9.93 -10.13
C PHE A 287 8.10 8.61 -9.45
N THR A 288 7.66 7.61 -10.22
CA THR A 288 7.38 6.28 -9.66
C THR A 288 8.69 5.55 -9.34
N ALA A 289 9.75 5.80 -10.13
CA ALA A 289 11.09 5.33 -9.85
C ALA A 289 11.67 6.03 -8.60
N MET A 290 11.59 7.36 -8.53
CA MET A 290 12.06 8.17 -7.40
C MET A 290 11.32 7.85 -6.11
N GLU A 291 9.98 7.72 -6.10
CA GLU A 291 9.28 7.26 -4.89
C GLU A 291 9.74 5.86 -4.47
N GLY A 292 10.01 4.98 -5.42
CA GLY A 292 10.54 3.65 -5.15
C GLY A 292 11.99 3.69 -4.62
N GLU A 293 12.80 4.65 -5.05
CA GLU A 293 14.18 4.87 -4.60
C GLU A 293 14.24 5.59 -3.25
N GLU A 294 13.47 6.65 -3.05
CA GLU A 294 13.30 7.36 -1.77
C GLU A 294 12.77 6.41 -0.69
N LEU A 295 11.81 5.53 -1.03
CA LEU A 295 11.35 4.48 -0.13
C LEU A 295 12.46 3.46 0.17
N LYS A 296 13.31 3.11 -0.81
CA LYS A 296 14.47 2.23 -0.58
C LYS A 296 15.57 2.89 0.24
N GLU A 297 15.83 4.19 0.04
CA GLU A 297 16.79 4.99 0.81
C GLU A 297 16.31 5.19 2.23
N LEU A 298 15.04 5.54 2.45
CA LEU A 298 14.43 5.57 3.78
C LEU A 298 14.55 4.20 4.45
N MET A 299 14.26 3.11 3.74
CA MET A 299 14.47 1.75 4.25
C MET A 299 15.95 1.44 4.52
N ALA A 300 16.89 2.02 3.77
CA ALA A 300 18.33 1.85 3.95
C ALA A 300 18.86 2.68 5.12
N GLU A 301 18.39 3.91 5.32
CA GLU A 301 18.69 4.78 6.46
C GLU A 301 18.10 4.21 7.76
N HIS A 302 16.86 3.71 7.72
CA HIS A 302 16.27 2.98 8.85
C HIS A 302 17.04 1.70 9.18
N LYS A 303 17.62 1.02 8.18
CA LYS A 303 18.53 -0.12 8.38
C LYS A 303 19.90 0.28 8.92
N LYS A 304 20.37 1.51 8.65
CA LYS A 304 21.64 2.03 9.18
C LYS A 304 21.55 2.40 10.67
N GLY A 305 20.35 2.40 11.25
CA GLY A 305 20.13 2.76 12.65
C GLY A 305 20.20 4.28 12.84
N LYS A 306 19.28 4.83 13.64
CA LYS A 306 19.39 6.24 14.06
C LYS A 306 20.65 6.40 14.91
N GLY A 307 21.61 7.18 14.42
CA GLY A 307 22.80 7.60 15.16
C GLY A 307 23.95 8.01 14.25
N LEU A 308 23.86 9.17 13.58
CA LEU A 308 25.09 9.93 13.31
C LEU A 308 25.37 10.73 14.59
N ASP A 309 26.24 10.17 15.42
CA ASP A 309 26.82 10.82 16.58
C ASP A 309 27.89 11.80 16.07
N TRP A 310 27.60 13.11 16.09
CA TRP A 310 28.49 14.17 15.59
C TRP A 310 29.61 14.54 16.59
N ASP A 311 29.71 13.86 17.74
CA ASP A 311 30.61 14.25 18.85
C ASP A 311 31.73 13.23 19.14
N LYS A 312 32.30 12.57 18.13
CA LYS A 312 33.52 11.74 18.29
C LYS A 312 34.65 12.10 17.34
N GLU A 313 35.05 13.37 17.34
CA GLU A 313 36.37 13.80 16.89
C GLU A 313 36.96 14.89 17.81
N LYS A 314 36.98 14.64 19.12
CA LYS A 314 37.95 15.27 20.04
C LYS A 314 38.27 14.24 21.11
N ASP A 315 39.53 13.79 21.12
CA ASP A 315 40.24 13.05 22.17
C ASP A 315 41.12 11.92 21.60
N ALA A 316 41.83 12.24 20.51
CA ALA A 316 43.00 11.49 20.07
C ALA A 316 44.18 12.46 19.91
N GLU A 317 44.52 13.19 20.97
CA GLU A 317 45.80 13.87 21.14
C GLU A 317 46.00 14.20 22.64
N MET A 318 46.51 13.21 23.40
CA MET A 318 47.51 13.38 24.46
C MET A 318 48.04 12.05 24.98
#